data_AF-A0A169XCF7-F1
#
_entry.id   AF-A0A169XCF7-F1
#
_cell.length_a   1.000
_cell.length_b   1.000
_cell.length_c   1.000
_cell.angle_alpha   90.00
_cell.angle_beta   90.00
_cell.angle_gamma   90.00
#
_symmetry.space_group_name_H-M   'P 1'
#
loop_
_entity.id
_entity.type
_entity.pdbx_description
1 polymer ?
#
loop_
_entity_poly.entity_id
_entity_poly.type
_entity_poly.pdbx_seq_one_letter_code
_entity_poly.pdbx_strand_id
1 'polypeptide(L)'
;MHYPFNKDLTVLDLDECMLRSHLASILPKDGKSVVAVIGNSHSGILCCKNLYESAKSKERDIRIVNFGRRPIKYAKYVDSGIIFDNTGLKGSTAEWAKEVMENDPDPEIIEQVDLSQNQDLAFRERLPRCTHIIYAIGYIRSPLPALYIDGQLAGEELTFDMHSSGFHYGDGAERVQGLYAGGIAFPEEVKDPEGHVEAAVGVAKFFSFAERMKKNWLSLQ
;
A
#
# COMPACT_ATOMS: atom_id res chain seq x y z
N MET A 1 14.56 5.74 6.01
CA MET A 1 14.11 6.95 5.27
C MET A 1 14.07 8.20 6.16
N HIS A 2 13.62 8.11 7.42
CA HIS A 2 13.51 9.29 8.30
C HIS A 2 14.81 9.70 9.03
N TYR A 3 15.77 8.78 9.20
CA TYR A 3 17.02 9.01 9.95
C TYR A 3 17.74 10.36 9.71
N PRO A 4 17.84 10.89 8.47
CA PRO A 4 18.48 12.19 8.26
C PRO A 4 17.74 13.40 8.87
N PHE A 5 16.46 13.24 9.20
CA PHE A 5 15.57 14.32 9.65
C PHE A 5 15.23 14.21 11.13
N ASN A 6 15.09 12.99 11.63
CA ASN A 6 14.88 12.68 13.03
C ASN A 6 15.24 11.20 13.22
N LYS A 7 16.19 10.87 14.10
CA LYS A 7 16.63 9.48 14.33
C LYS A 7 15.89 8.79 15.48
N ASP A 8 15.14 9.58 16.27
CA ASP A 8 14.51 9.15 17.50
C ASP A 8 13.01 8.80 17.29
N LEU A 9 12.56 8.78 16.02
CA LEU A 9 11.19 8.38 15.69
C LEU A 9 10.97 6.89 15.94
N THR A 10 9.93 6.58 16.70
CA THR A 10 9.44 5.21 16.80
C THR A 10 8.69 4.85 15.52
N VAL A 11 9.20 3.87 14.79
CA VAL A 11 8.50 3.31 13.62
C VAL A 11 7.38 2.41 14.11
N LEU A 12 6.14 2.75 13.76
CA LEU A 12 4.97 1.93 14.06
C LEU A 12 4.72 0.95 12.92
N ASP A 13 4.33 -0.26 13.28
CA ASP A 13 3.92 -1.28 12.33
C ASP A 13 2.63 -0.87 11.61
N LEU A 14 2.62 -1.00 10.27
CA LEU A 14 1.51 -0.55 9.45
C LEU A 14 0.24 -1.37 9.71
N ASP A 15 0.36 -2.69 9.88
CA ASP A 15 -0.78 -3.59 10.07
C ASP A 15 -1.45 -3.33 11.42
N GLU A 16 -0.65 -3.11 12.46
CA GLU A 16 -1.14 -2.69 13.78
C GLU A 16 -1.89 -1.35 13.70
N CYS A 17 -1.40 -0.40 12.90
CA CYS A 17 -2.00 0.92 12.75
C CYS A 17 -3.30 0.91 11.91
N MET A 18 -3.48 -0.08 11.05
CA MET A 18 -4.72 -0.27 10.27
C MET A 18 -5.86 -0.84 11.11
N LEU A 19 -5.57 -1.36 12.32
CA LEU A 19 -6.57 -1.88 13.27
C LEU A 19 -6.81 -0.87 14.40
N ARG A 20 -7.97 -0.18 14.39
CA ARG A 20 -8.30 0.85 15.40
C ARG A 20 -8.17 0.36 16.85
N SER A 21 -8.54 -0.89 17.12
CA SER A 21 -8.46 -1.50 18.45
C SER A 21 -7.02 -1.66 18.97
N HIS A 22 -6.01 -1.69 18.10
CA HIS A 22 -4.62 -1.89 18.48
C HIS A 22 -3.89 -0.57 18.77
N LEU A 23 -4.42 0.59 18.31
CA LEU A 23 -3.79 1.89 18.55
C LEU A 23 -3.53 2.17 20.04
N ALA A 24 -4.43 1.69 20.90
CA ALA A 24 -4.32 1.86 22.34
C ALA A 24 -3.11 1.16 22.97
N SER A 25 -2.62 0.04 22.40
CA SER A 25 -1.47 -0.69 22.93
C SER A 25 -0.14 -0.17 22.39
N ILE A 26 -0.14 0.43 21.20
CA ILE A 26 1.09 0.88 20.52
C ILE A 26 1.40 2.36 20.72
N LEU A 27 0.43 3.17 21.14
CA LEU A 27 0.63 4.59 21.46
C LEU A 27 0.63 4.85 22.97
N PRO A 28 1.52 5.74 23.46
CA PRO A 28 1.61 6.08 24.87
C PRO A 28 0.28 6.62 25.42
N LYS A 29 -0.07 6.23 26.65
CA LYS A 29 -1.27 6.73 27.35
C LYS A 29 -1.08 8.15 27.88
N ASP A 30 0.10 8.40 28.45
CA ASP A 30 0.38 9.61 29.25
C ASP A 30 1.29 10.59 28.50
N GLY A 31 0.96 10.89 27.23
CA GLY A 31 1.75 11.83 26.44
C GLY A 31 1.19 12.07 25.04
N LYS A 32 1.56 13.22 24.47
CA LYS A 32 1.20 13.59 23.12
C LYS A 32 1.96 12.76 22.09
N SER A 33 1.23 12.14 21.18
CA SER A 33 1.80 11.43 20.02
C SER A 33 1.66 12.30 18.78
N VAL A 34 2.78 12.78 18.25
CA VAL A 34 2.84 13.40 16.91
C VAL A 34 3.25 12.32 15.91
N VAL A 35 2.33 11.87 15.06
CA VAL A 35 2.49 10.72 14.18
C VAL A 35 2.63 11.18 12.73
N ALA A 36 3.78 10.92 12.12
CA ALA A 36 3.99 11.10 10.69
C ALA A 36 3.42 9.90 9.92
N VAL A 37 2.52 10.12 8.96
CA VAL A 37 2.00 9.06 8.08
C VAL A 37 2.51 9.32 6.68
N ILE A 38 3.40 8.46 6.18
CA ILE A 38 3.98 8.60 4.84
C ILE A 38 3.15 7.76 3.86
N GLY A 39 2.42 8.42 2.97
CA GLY A 39 1.55 7.78 1.99
C GLY A 39 0.08 8.15 2.17
N ASN A 40 -0.63 8.25 1.05
CA ASN A 40 -2.04 8.65 0.99
C ASN A 40 -2.87 7.73 0.06
N SER A 41 -2.42 6.48 -0.11
CA SER A 41 -3.23 5.39 -0.65
C SER A 41 -4.09 4.76 0.46
N HIS A 42 -4.76 3.65 0.16
CA HIS A 42 -5.71 3.01 1.07
C HIS A 42 -5.19 2.80 2.50
N SER A 43 -4.02 2.16 2.67
CA SER A 43 -3.46 1.90 4.00
C SER A 43 -3.12 3.18 4.76
N GLY A 44 -2.51 4.17 4.10
CA GLY A 44 -2.13 5.43 4.74
C GLY A 44 -3.34 6.23 5.21
N ILE A 45 -4.38 6.32 4.37
CA ILE A 45 -5.62 7.01 4.72
C ILE A 45 -6.38 6.27 5.83
N LEU A 46 -6.39 4.93 5.81
CA LEU A 46 -6.98 4.14 6.90
C LEU A 46 -6.26 4.37 8.24
N CYS A 47 -4.93 4.44 8.24
CA CYS A 47 -4.18 4.83 9.45
C CYS A 47 -4.55 6.23 9.91
N CYS A 48 -4.61 7.21 9.01
CA CYS A 48 -5.07 8.56 9.34
C CYS A 48 -6.46 8.56 9.94
N LYS A 49 -7.40 7.80 9.37
CA LYS A 49 -8.76 7.64 9.88
C LYS A 49 -8.78 7.12 11.32
N ASN A 50 -8.13 5.99 11.57
CA ASN A 50 -8.10 5.37 12.89
C ASN A 50 -7.47 6.30 13.94
N LEU A 51 -6.34 6.94 13.61
CA LEU A 51 -5.66 7.90 14.48
C LEU A 51 -6.54 9.12 14.76
N TYR A 52 -7.21 9.65 13.73
CA TYR A 52 -8.06 10.84 13.85
C TYR A 52 -9.26 10.56 14.74
N GLU A 53 -9.92 9.41 14.57
CA GLU A 53 -11.05 8.99 15.41
C GLU A 53 -10.62 8.76 16.86
N SER A 54 -9.43 8.22 17.11
CA SER A 54 -8.88 8.06 18.47
C SER A 54 -8.55 9.42 19.12
N ALA A 55 -8.04 10.38 18.33
CA ALA A 55 -7.84 11.76 18.77
C ALA A 55 -9.17 12.47 19.10
N LYS A 56 -10.15 12.37 18.20
CA LYS A 56 -11.47 13.03 18.33
C LYS A 56 -12.25 12.53 19.54
N SER A 57 -12.16 11.22 19.81
CA SER A 57 -12.76 10.58 21.00
C SER A 57 -11.99 10.82 22.28
N LYS A 58 -10.82 11.50 22.21
CA LYS A 58 -9.92 11.78 23.34
C LYS A 58 -9.43 10.50 24.04
N GLU A 59 -9.44 9.37 23.34
CA GLU A 59 -8.82 8.14 23.82
C GLU A 59 -7.30 8.33 23.96
N ARG A 60 -6.69 9.11 23.07
CA ARG A 60 -5.27 9.46 23.04
C ARG A 60 -5.08 10.90 22.57
N ASP A 61 -4.04 11.58 23.07
CA ASP A 61 -3.60 12.89 22.55
C ASP A 61 -2.73 12.66 21.31
N ILE A 62 -3.35 12.78 20.13
CA ILE A 62 -2.70 12.49 18.84
C ILE A 62 -2.77 13.71 17.93
N ARG A 63 -1.62 14.02 17.31
CA ARG A 63 -1.47 14.92 16.17
C ARG A 63 -0.96 14.12 14.98
N ILE A 64 -1.59 14.28 13.83
CA ILE A 64 -1.24 13.58 12.59
C ILE A 64 -0.57 14.56 11.63
N VAL A 65 0.54 14.14 11.02
CA VAL A 65 1.14 14.81 9.87
C VAL A 65 1.16 13.81 8.72
N ASN A 66 0.20 13.92 7.81
CA ASN A 66 0.08 13.05 6.65
C ASN A 66 0.87 13.64 5.48
N PHE A 67 1.71 12.83 4.85
CA PHE A 67 2.53 13.24 3.71
C PHE A 67 2.11 12.48 2.45
N GLY A 68 1.78 13.20 1.39
CA GLY A 68 1.37 12.64 0.10
C GLY A 68 2.17 13.23 -1.05
N ARG A 69 2.49 12.45 -2.08
CA ARG A 69 3.18 12.94 -3.31
C ARG A 69 2.22 13.40 -4.40
N ARG A 70 0.94 13.07 -4.27
CA ARG A 70 -0.14 13.28 -5.24
C ARG A 70 -1.44 13.46 -4.46
N PRO A 71 -2.50 14.05 -5.03
CA PRO A 71 -3.84 14.03 -4.43
C PRO A 71 -4.35 12.59 -4.20
N ILE A 72 -5.32 12.43 -3.31
CA ILE A 72 -5.96 11.14 -3.07
C ILE A 72 -6.63 10.67 -4.36
N LYS A 73 -6.30 9.46 -4.81
CA LYS A 73 -6.94 8.83 -5.96
C LYS A 73 -8.10 7.97 -5.46
N TYR A 74 -9.29 8.18 -6.02
CA TYR A 74 -10.51 7.43 -5.68
C TYR A 74 -10.90 6.44 -6.78
N ALA A 75 -11.45 5.31 -6.38
CA ALA A 75 -12.16 4.43 -7.29
C ALA A 75 -13.45 5.11 -7.77
N LYS A 76 -13.76 5.01 -9.07
CA LYS A 76 -14.99 5.59 -9.64
C LYS A 76 -15.87 4.48 -10.22
N TYR A 77 -17.10 4.41 -9.75
CA TYR A 77 -18.09 3.46 -10.23
C TYR A 77 -18.74 4.01 -11.50
N VAL A 78 -18.73 3.22 -12.57
CA VAL A 78 -19.34 3.50 -13.87
C VAL A 78 -20.12 2.26 -14.34
N ASP A 79 -20.98 2.40 -15.33
CA ASP A 79 -21.82 1.27 -15.81
C ASP A 79 -20.98 0.10 -16.34
N SER A 80 -19.79 0.39 -16.87
CA SER A 80 -18.85 -0.59 -17.43
C SER A 80 -17.88 -1.20 -16.40
N GLY A 81 -17.97 -0.81 -15.11
CA GLY A 81 -17.12 -1.34 -14.04
C GLY A 81 -16.61 -0.26 -13.09
N ILE A 82 -15.37 -0.42 -12.62
CA ILE A 82 -14.75 0.49 -11.66
C ILE A 82 -13.43 0.99 -12.23
N ILE A 83 -13.31 2.30 -12.41
CA ILE A 83 -12.07 2.97 -12.80
C ILE A 83 -11.18 3.08 -11.57
N PHE A 84 -9.89 2.77 -11.70
CA PHE A 84 -8.93 2.64 -10.61
C PHE A 84 -9.35 1.67 -9.50
N ASP A 85 -9.95 0.53 -9.83
CA ASP A 85 -10.43 -0.43 -8.81
C ASP A 85 -9.32 -0.99 -7.92
N ASN A 86 -8.09 -1.05 -8.43
CA ASN A 86 -6.96 -1.64 -7.71
C ASN A 86 -6.06 -0.61 -7.03
N THR A 87 -6.00 0.62 -7.54
CA THR A 87 -5.15 1.69 -6.98
C THR A 87 -5.92 2.81 -6.30
N GLY A 88 -7.24 2.92 -6.57
CA GLY A 88 -8.11 3.93 -6.02
C GLY A 88 -8.66 3.58 -4.63
N LEU A 89 -8.79 4.59 -3.79
CA LEU A 89 -9.45 4.52 -2.49
C LEU A 89 -10.95 4.23 -2.66
N LYS A 90 -11.50 3.30 -1.87
CA LYS A 90 -12.92 2.89 -1.93
C LYS A 90 -13.50 2.60 -0.54
N GLY A 91 -14.82 2.41 -0.49
CA GLY A 91 -15.56 2.09 0.74
C GLY A 91 -15.54 3.20 1.79
N SER A 92 -15.72 2.83 3.06
CA SER A 92 -15.83 3.77 4.18
C SER A 92 -14.57 4.58 4.47
N THR A 93 -13.41 4.17 3.95
CA THR A 93 -12.17 4.95 4.01
C THR A 93 -12.20 6.09 2.98
N ALA A 94 -12.76 5.86 1.80
CA ALA A 94 -12.93 6.90 0.77
C ALA A 94 -13.96 7.95 1.17
N GLU A 95 -15.08 7.52 1.74
CA GLU A 95 -16.12 8.42 2.25
C GLU A 95 -15.53 9.33 3.34
N TRP A 96 -14.85 8.74 4.32
CA TRP A 96 -14.19 9.50 5.39
C TRP A 96 -13.14 10.49 4.85
N ALA A 97 -12.33 10.10 3.87
CA ALA A 97 -11.31 10.99 3.31
C ALA A 97 -11.94 12.23 2.66
N LYS A 98 -13.04 12.05 1.90
CA LYS A 98 -13.77 13.17 1.29
C LYS A 98 -14.41 14.08 2.34
N GLU A 99 -15.06 13.49 3.33
CA GLU A 99 -15.79 14.24 4.35
C GLU A 99 -14.87 14.99 5.32
N VAL A 100 -13.77 14.35 5.73
CA VAL A 100 -12.88 14.86 6.79
C VAL A 100 -11.61 15.45 6.21
N MET A 101 -10.84 14.71 5.42
CA MET A 101 -9.54 15.22 4.96
C MET A 101 -9.69 16.32 3.90
N GLU A 102 -10.61 16.17 2.95
CA GLU A 102 -10.74 17.12 1.85
C GLU A 102 -11.68 18.30 2.15
N ASN A 103 -12.74 18.07 2.93
CA ASN A 103 -13.79 19.06 3.14
C ASN A 103 -13.66 19.86 4.44
N ASP A 104 -13.46 19.20 5.59
CA ASP A 104 -13.40 19.89 6.90
C ASP A 104 -12.37 19.24 7.85
N PRO A 105 -11.07 19.31 7.53
CA PRO A 105 -10.04 18.72 8.38
C PRO A 105 -9.85 19.58 9.63
N ASP A 106 -9.95 18.97 10.80
CA ASP A 106 -9.59 19.62 12.06
C ASP A 106 -8.07 19.88 12.09
N PRO A 107 -7.62 21.14 11.96
CA PRO A 107 -6.20 21.47 11.81
C PRO A 107 -5.42 21.22 13.10
N GLU A 108 -6.08 21.09 14.24
CA GLU A 108 -5.43 20.70 15.51
C GLU A 108 -5.09 19.20 15.51
N ILE A 109 -5.84 18.38 14.78
CA ILE A 109 -5.67 16.93 14.72
C ILE A 109 -4.85 16.51 13.50
N ILE A 110 -5.18 16.93 12.27
CA ILE A 110 -4.48 16.49 11.04
C ILE A 110 -3.89 17.63 10.20
N GLU A 111 -2.65 17.46 9.74
CA GLU A 111 -1.98 18.32 8.75
C GLU A 111 -1.68 17.47 7.53
N GLN A 112 -2.03 17.96 6.35
CA GLN A 112 -1.72 17.31 5.08
C GLN A 112 -0.59 18.08 4.40
N VAL A 113 0.47 17.36 4.05
CA VAL A 113 1.71 17.91 3.51
C VAL A 113 1.94 17.33 2.11
N ASP A 114 2.05 18.22 1.12
CA ASP A 114 2.40 17.85 -0.24
C ASP A 114 3.92 17.69 -0.40
N LEU A 115 4.34 16.51 -0.82
CA LEU A 115 5.72 16.16 -1.12
C LEU A 115 6.10 16.41 -2.58
N SER A 116 5.16 16.75 -3.45
CA SER A 116 5.38 16.90 -4.90
C SER A 116 6.35 18.03 -5.25
N GLN A 117 6.42 19.08 -4.41
CA GLN A 117 7.22 20.28 -4.65
C GLN A 117 8.65 20.12 -4.14
N ASN A 118 8.81 19.86 -2.84
CA ASN A 118 10.12 19.71 -2.21
C ASN A 118 10.04 18.78 -1.00
N GLN A 119 10.22 17.47 -1.26
CA GLN A 119 10.13 16.42 -0.25
C GLN A 119 11.11 16.62 0.91
N ASP A 120 12.35 17.01 0.61
CA ASP A 120 13.40 17.14 1.62
C ASP A 120 13.11 18.30 2.59
N LEU A 121 12.67 19.46 2.06
CA LEU A 121 12.23 20.58 2.89
C LEU A 121 11.00 20.21 3.74
N ALA A 122 10.02 19.55 3.14
CA ALA A 122 8.82 19.10 3.85
C ALA A 122 9.17 18.20 5.04
N PHE A 123 10.12 17.28 4.87
CA PHE A 123 10.60 16.41 5.94
C PHE A 123 11.42 17.17 6.99
N ARG A 124 12.33 18.07 6.59
CA ARG A 124 13.11 18.89 7.52
C ARG A 124 12.25 19.76 8.43
N GLU A 125 11.15 20.29 7.91
CA GLU A 125 10.26 21.17 8.69
C GLU A 125 9.32 20.42 9.66
N ARG A 126 8.91 19.18 9.33
CA ARG A 126 7.88 18.45 10.12
C ARG A 126 8.38 17.24 10.88
N LEU A 127 9.33 16.46 10.37
CA LEU A 127 9.78 15.24 11.06
C LEU A 127 10.48 15.48 12.40
N PRO A 128 11.22 16.60 12.64
CA PRO A 128 11.83 16.85 13.95
C PRO A 128 10.85 16.96 15.13
N ARG A 129 9.60 17.37 14.88
CA ARG A 129 8.54 17.44 15.91
C ARG A 129 7.69 16.17 16.02
N CYS A 130 7.91 15.20 15.13
CA CYS A 130 7.20 13.93 15.19
C CYS A 130 7.84 13.04 16.27
N THR A 131 7.02 12.16 16.83
CA THR A 131 7.40 11.15 17.84
C THR A 131 7.35 9.75 17.26
N HIS A 132 6.44 9.53 16.32
CA HIS A 132 6.21 8.26 15.66
C HIS A 132 6.12 8.44 14.15
N ILE A 133 6.37 7.37 13.40
CA ILE A 133 6.22 7.35 11.95
C ILE A 133 5.62 6.03 11.46
N ILE A 134 4.69 6.13 10.51
CA ILE A 134 4.05 5.02 9.81
C ILE A 134 4.43 5.11 8.33
N TYR A 135 4.95 4.02 7.77
CA TYR A 135 5.26 3.91 6.35
C TYR A 135 4.17 3.16 5.59
N ALA A 136 3.31 3.89 4.88
CA ALA A 136 2.26 3.35 4.01
C ALA A 136 2.62 3.55 2.53
N ILE A 137 3.83 3.12 2.14
CA ILE A 137 4.43 3.39 0.83
C ILE A 137 4.41 2.20 -0.14
N GLY A 138 3.60 1.18 0.18
CA GLY A 138 3.52 -0.08 -0.56
C GLY A 138 4.39 -1.18 0.04
N TYR A 139 4.26 -2.37 -0.51
CA TYR A 139 4.97 -3.57 -0.08
C TYR A 139 6.03 -3.95 -1.11
N ILE A 140 7.11 -4.54 -0.63
CA ILE A 140 8.11 -5.21 -1.47
C ILE A 140 7.91 -6.71 -1.28
N ARG A 141 7.89 -7.43 -2.39
CA ARG A 141 7.80 -8.90 -2.37
C ARG A 141 8.97 -9.48 -1.59
N SER A 142 8.71 -10.45 -0.72
CA SER A 142 9.76 -11.27 -0.13
C SER A 142 10.61 -11.96 -1.21
N PRO A 143 11.90 -12.22 -0.96
CA PRO A 143 12.71 -13.00 -1.90
C PRO A 143 12.06 -14.36 -2.14
N LEU A 144 12.16 -14.85 -3.37
CA LEU A 144 11.77 -16.22 -3.70
C LEU A 144 12.67 -17.19 -2.92
N PRO A 145 12.17 -18.40 -2.58
CA PRO A 145 13.04 -19.47 -2.12
C PRO A 145 14.12 -19.77 -3.17
N ALA A 146 15.19 -20.46 -2.78
CA ALA A 146 16.19 -20.92 -3.74
C ALA A 146 15.54 -21.89 -4.74
N LEU A 147 15.41 -21.45 -5.99
CA LEU A 147 14.86 -22.23 -7.09
C LEU A 147 15.99 -22.65 -8.02
N TYR A 148 15.95 -23.91 -8.49
CA TYR A 148 16.95 -24.45 -9.41
C TYR A 148 16.28 -24.90 -10.71
N ILE A 149 16.83 -24.47 -11.84
CA ILE A 149 16.43 -24.91 -13.18
C ILE A 149 17.63 -25.62 -13.79
N ASP A 150 17.46 -26.89 -14.17
CA ASP A 150 18.54 -27.75 -14.69
C ASP A 150 19.82 -27.75 -13.82
N GLY A 151 19.63 -27.66 -12.50
CA GLY A 151 20.72 -27.65 -11.51
C GLY A 151 21.40 -26.30 -11.31
N GLN A 152 20.99 -25.24 -12.02
CA GLN A 152 21.48 -23.87 -11.83
C GLN A 152 20.53 -23.06 -10.96
N LEU A 153 21.08 -22.24 -10.06
CA LEU A 153 20.28 -21.37 -9.20
C LEU A 153 19.61 -20.27 -10.05
N ALA A 154 18.28 -20.29 -10.13
CA ALA A 154 17.52 -19.43 -11.03
C ALA A 154 17.33 -18.00 -10.50
N GLY A 155 17.30 -17.84 -9.17
CA GLY A 155 17.42 -16.56 -8.46
C GLY A 155 16.71 -15.35 -9.11
N GLU A 156 17.50 -14.29 -9.32
CA GLU A 156 17.06 -12.99 -9.85
C GLU A 156 16.70 -12.99 -11.34
N GLU A 157 17.05 -14.05 -12.08
CA GLU A 157 16.76 -14.17 -13.51
C GLU A 157 15.33 -14.64 -13.79
N LEU A 158 14.57 -14.99 -12.74
CA LEU A 158 13.16 -15.35 -12.84
C LEU A 158 12.27 -14.11 -12.96
N THR A 159 11.64 -13.97 -14.12
CA THR A 159 10.66 -12.90 -14.39
C THR A 159 9.26 -13.47 -14.41
N PHE A 160 8.39 -12.96 -13.54
CA PHE A 160 6.98 -13.34 -13.51
C PHE A 160 6.20 -12.67 -14.66
N ASP A 161 5.38 -13.45 -15.34
CA ASP A 161 4.47 -12.96 -16.38
C ASP A 161 3.05 -12.80 -15.81
N MET A 162 2.62 -11.53 -15.71
CA MET A 162 1.33 -11.12 -15.17
C MET A 162 0.13 -11.53 -16.03
N HIS A 163 0.33 -12.05 -17.24
CA HIS A 163 -0.73 -12.52 -18.12
C HIS A 163 -0.92 -14.03 -18.09
N SER A 164 0.17 -14.80 -17.97
CA SER A 164 0.15 -16.26 -18.01
C SER A 164 0.28 -16.94 -16.65
N SER A 165 0.55 -16.15 -15.60
CA SER A 165 0.88 -16.58 -14.24
C SER A 165 2.14 -17.45 -14.12
N GLY A 166 2.91 -17.56 -15.21
CA GLY A 166 4.15 -18.34 -15.28
C GLY A 166 5.38 -17.49 -15.05
N PHE A 167 6.54 -18.12 -15.20
CA PHE A 167 7.83 -17.46 -15.12
C PHE A 167 8.63 -17.70 -16.40
N HIS A 168 9.47 -16.74 -16.72
CA HIS A 168 10.54 -16.88 -17.69
C HIS A 168 11.88 -16.88 -16.97
N TYR A 169 12.87 -17.55 -17.55
CA TYR A 169 14.24 -17.63 -17.04
C TYR A 169 15.24 -17.05 -18.05
N GLY A 170 16.30 -16.41 -17.58
CA GLY A 170 17.33 -15.80 -18.43
C GLY A 170 16.82 -14.58 -19.22
N ASP A 171 16.99 -14.60 -20.55
CA ASP A 171 16.63 -13.49 -21.45
C ASP A 171 15.12 -13.33 -21.70
N GLY A 172 14.30 -14.17 -21.06
CA GLY A 172 12.85 -14.12 -21.16
C GLY A 172 12.26 -14.96 -22.29
N ALA A 173 13.08 -15.64 -23.11
CA ALA A 173 12.58 -16.45 -24.22
C ALA A 173 11.97 -17.78 -23.78
N GLU A 174 12.49 -18.39 -22.71
CA GLU A 174 12.06 -19.72 -22.26
C GLU A 174 11.13 -19.62 -21.03
N ARG A 175 9.96 -20.25 -21.14
CA ARG A 175 9.01 -20.38 -20.05
C ARG A 175 9.41 -21.55 -19.15
N VAL A 176 9.47 -21.30 -17.84
CA VAL A 176 9.73 -22.32 -16.84
C VAL A 176 8.49 -23.20 -16.66
N GLN A 177 8.56 -24.44 -17.15
CA GLN A 177 7.46 -25.40 -17.01
C GLN A 177 7.25 -25.80 -15.56
N GLY A 178 5.99 -25.94 -15.14
CA GLY A 178 5.64 -26.37 -13.79
C GLY A 178 5.78 -25.30 -12.69
N LEU A 179 6.27 -24.08 -13.01
CA LEU A 179 6.38 -22.97 -12.06
C LEU A 179 5.32 -21.89 -12.35
N TYR A 180 4.41 -21.72 -11.40
CA TYR A 180 3.30 -20.75 -11.50
C TYR A 180 3.13 -20.02 -10.17
N ALA A 181 2.59 -18.79 -10.23
CA ALA A 181 2.30 -18.01 -9.05
C ALA A 181 1.02 -17.19 -9.18
N GLY A 182 0.51 -16.76 -8.04
CA GLY A 182 -0.64 -15.86 -7.93
C GLY A 182 -0.64 -15.17 -6.57
N GLY A 183 -1.46 -14.14 -6.42
CA GLY A 183 -1.58 -13.39 -5.17
C GLY A 183 -1.02 -11.97 -5.30
N ILE A 184 -0.94 -11.25 -4.18
CA ILE A 184 -0.51 -9.85 -4.16
C ILE A 184 0.94 -9.65 -4.65
N ALA A 185 1.78 -10.66 -4.44
CA ALA A 185 3.17 -10.70 -4.90
C ALA A 185 3.32 -11.02 -6.40
N PHE A 186 2.29 -11.61 -7.00
CA PHE A 186 2.24 -12.11 -8.38
C PHE A 186 0.85 -11.82 -8.99
N PRO A 187 0.45 -10.53 -9.05
CA PRO A 187 -0.90 -10.18 -9.46
C PRO A 187 -1.07 -10.29 -10.98
N GLU A 188 -2.31 -10.42 -11.42
CA GLU A 188 -2.66 -10.28 -12.83
C GLU A 188 -2.51 -8.82 -13.29
N GLU A 189 -2.10 -8.58 -14.53
CA GLU A 189 -2.26 -7.27 -15.16
C GLU A 189 -3.66 -7.15 -15.77
N VAL A 190 -4.41 -6.13 -15.37
CA VAL A 190 -5.76 -5.85 -15.87
C VAL A 190 -5.87 -4.43 -16.38
N LYS A 191 -6.87 -4.19 -17.22
CA LYS A 191 -7.26 -2.85 -17.66
C LYS A 191 -8.60 -2.48 -17.06
N ASP A 192 -8.70 -1.25 -16.56
CA ASP A 192 -9.97 -0.67 -16.15
C ASP A 192 -10.82 -0.22 -17.38
N PRO A 193 -12.07 0.22 -17.18
CA PRO A 193 -12.93 0.61 -18.31
C PRO A 193 -12.42 1.77 -19.17
N GLU A 194 -11.51 2.60 -18.66
CA GLU A 194 -10.85 3.68 -19.42
C GLU A 194 -9.52 3.24 -20.03
N GLY A 195 -9.14 1.98 -19.84
CA GLY A 195 -7.92 1.38 -20.39
C GLY A 195 -6.68 1.60 -19.53
N HIS A 196 -6.81 2.11 -18.30
CA HIS A 196 -5.67 2.21 -17.40
C HIS A 196 -5.21 0.82 -16.98
N VAL A 197 -3.91 0.60 -17.04
CA VAL A 197 -3.28 -0.67 -16.67
C VAL A 197 -3.02 -0.69 -15.16
N GLU A 198 -3.47 -1.74 -14.48
CA GLU A 198 -3.28 -1.94 -13.04
C GLU A 198 -2.94 -3.40 -12.72
N ALA A 199 -2.21 -3.61 -11.63
CA ALA A 199 -2.13 -4.93 -11.01
C ALA A 199 -3.45 -5.24 -10.30
N ALA A 200 -4.06 -6.40 -10.59
CA ALA A 200 -5.28 -6.85 -9.95
C ALA A 200 -5.01 -7.24 -8.49
N VAL A 201 -5.46 -6.42 -7.53
CA VAL A 201 -5.26 -6.64 -6.09
C VAL A 201 -6.57 -6.98 -5.41
N GLY A 202 -6.64 -8.18 -4.81
CA GLY A 202 -7.76 -8.64 -4.01
C GLY A 202 -7.88 -10.17 -4.04
N VAL A 203 -8.25 -10.77 -2.90
CA VAL A 203 -8.31 -12.23 -2.74
C VAL A 203 -9.13 -12.89 -3.85
N ALA A 204 -10.35 -12.40 -4.09
CA ALA A 204 -11.21 -12.93 -5.15
C ALA A 204 -10.57 -12.82 -6.54
N LYS A 205 -9.84 -11.74 -6.82
CA LYS A 205 -9.15 -11.55 -8.11
C LYS A 205 -7.99 -12.53 -8.28
N PHE A 206 -7.24 -12.80 -7.21
CA PHE A 206 -6.17 -13.79 -7.21
C PHE A 206 -6.69 -15.18 -7.53
N PHE A 207 -7.83 -15.58 -6.93
CA PHE A 207 -8.49 -16.84 -7.25
C PHE A 207 -9.01 -16.86 -8.68
N SER A 208 -9.65 -15.79 -9.15
CA SER A 208 -10.11 -15.69 -10.54
C SER A 208 -8.98 -15.82 -11.56
N PHE A 209 -7.81 -15.23 -11.27
CA PHE A 209 -6.63 -15.36 -12.13
C PHE A 209 -6.12 -16.80 -12.16
N ALA A 210 -5.93 -17.41 -11.00
CA ALA A 210 -5.48 -18.80 -10.89
C ALA A 210 -6.46 -19.76 -11.59
N GLU A 211 -7.77 -19.58 -11.39
CA GLU A 211 -8.81 -20.38 -12.01
C GLU A 211 -8.84 -20.27 -13.53
N ARG A 212 -8.59 -19.08 -14.07
CA ARG A 212 -8.50 -18.86 -15.52
C ARG A 212 -7.24 -19.50 -16.11
N MET A 213 -6.11 -19.43 -15.39
CA MET A 213 -4.82 -19.93 -15.88
C MET A 213 -4.59 -21.42 -15.66
N LYS A 214 -5.29 -22.07 -14.71
CA LYS A 214 -5.05 -23.48 -14.37
C LYS A 214 -5.10 -24.46 -15.55
N LYS A 215 -5.92 -24.18 -16.57
CA LYS A 215 -5.98 -25.01 -17.78
C LYS A 215 -4.67 -24.97 -18.56
N ASN A 216 -4.02 -23.81 -18.60
CA ASN A 216 -2.72 -23.61 -19.26
C ASN A 216 -1.56 -24.20 -18.43
N TRP A 217 -1.78 -24.48 -17.14
CA TRP A 217 -0.78 -25.15 -16.28
C TRP A 217 -0.77 -26.65 -16.50
N LEU A 218 -1.93 -27.23 -16.82
CA LEU A 218 -2.11 -28.67 -17.02
C LEU A 218 -1.92 -29.11 -18.47
N SER A 219 -1.92 -28.17 -19.41
CA SER A 219 -1.57 -28.44 -20.80
C SER A 219 -0.06 -28.66 -20.90
N LEU A 220 0.37 -29.91 -20.75
CA LEU A 220 1.67 -30.37 -21.22
C LEU A 220 1.69 -30.16 -22.75
N GLN A 221 2.50 -29.22 -23.22
CA GLN A 221 2.98 -29.21 -24.60
C GLN A 221 4.37 -29.81 -24.63
#